data_AF-E6QE60-F1
#
_entry.id   AF-E6QE60-F1
#
_cell.length_a   1.000
_cell.length_b   1.000
_cell.length_c   1.000
_cell.angle_alpha   90.00
_cell.angle_beta   90.00
_cell.angle_gamma   90.00
#
_symmetry.space_group_name_H-M   'P 1'
#
loop_
_entity.id
_entity.type
_entity.pdbx_description
1 polymer ?
#
loop_
_entity_poly.entity_id
_entity_poly.type
_entity_poly.pdbx_seq_one_letter_code
_entity_poly.pdbx_strand_id
1 'polypeptide(L)'
;MAGQVSARLQALGLAGRTVSIKARFPDFETVTRAHTDAQAIWRTEAISACLPGLLAKAVPAGLPVHASVRLLGVTVSGLVNVEAVPPEAGQMNLLEEPVDLR
;
A
#
# COMPACT_ATOMS: atom_id res chain seq x y z
N MET A 1 -11.71 -1.64 8.51
CA MET A 1 -10.56 -2.38 7.92
C MET A 1 -9.32 -1.50 7.80
N ALA A 2 -9.32 -0.45 6.98
CA ALA A 2 -8.15 0.43 6.81
C ALA A 2 -7.61 1.02 8.14
N GLY A 3 -8.50 1.50 9.01
CA GLY A 3 -8.09 2.03 10.33
C GLY A 3 -7.40 1.00 11.23
N GLN A 4 -7.81 -0.26 11.18
CA GLN A 4 -7.17 -1.34 11.96
C GLN A 4 -5.76 -1.65 11.42
N VAL A 5 -5.61 -1.67 10.09
CA VAL A 5 -4.30 -1.85 9.45
C VAL A 5 -3.38 -0.68 9.77
N SER A 6 -3.87 0.54 9.64
CA SER A 6 -3.13 1.76 9.97
C SER A 6 -2.70 1.81 11.43
N ALA A 7 -3.60 1.49 12.37
CA ALA A 7 -3.29 1.44 13.79
C ALA A 7 -2.20 0.40 14.09
N ARG A 8 -2.26 -0.78 13.47
CA ARG A 8 -1.23 -1.82 13.63
C ARG A 8 0.12 -1.42 13.04
N LEU A 9 0.14 -0.77 11.88
CA LEU A 9 1.36 -0.25 11.27
C LEU A 9 2.03 0.78 12.20
N GLN A 10 1.24 1.73 12.71
CA GLN A 10 1.73 2.76 13.63
C GLN A 10 2.24 2.19 14.94
N ALA A 11 1.52 1.23 15.55
CA ALA A 11 1.94 0.57 16.79
C ALA A 11 3.28 -0.19 16.64
N LEU A 12 3.64 -0.59 15.41
CA LEU A 12 4.88 -1.29 15.10
C LEU A 12 5.97 -0.37 14.53
N GLY A 13 5.72 0.94 14.38
CA GLY A 13 6.67 1.85 13.74
C GLY A 13 6.92 1.55 12.26
N LEU A 14 5.94 0.94 11.58
CA LEU A 14 6.04 0.48 10.19
C LEU A 14 5.21 1.35 9.24
N ALA A 15 5.69 1.45 8.01
CA ALA A 15 4.91 1.83 6.85
C ALA A 15 5.05 0.76 5.77
N GLY A 16 4.18 0.72 4.77
CA GLY A 16 4.34 -0.14 3.59
C GLY A 16 4.30 0.64 2.30
N ARG A 17 4.34 -0.05 1.16
CA ARG A 17 4.20 0.60 -0.17
C ARG A 17 3.05 0.04 -0.98
N THR A 18 2.61 -1.16 -0.66
CA THR A 18 1.60 -1.86 -1.45
C THR A 18 0.36 -2.13 -0.61
N VAL A 19 -0.77 -1.57 -1.02
CA VAL A 19 -2.09 -1.88 -0.47
C VAL A 19 -2.71 -2.98 -1.33
N SER A 20 -3.15 -4.06 -0.69
CA SER A 20 -3.82 -5.18 -1.35
C SER A 20 -5.19 -5.42 -0.74
N ILE A 21 -6.14 -5.81 -1.58
CA ILE A 21 -7.41 -6.39 -1.14
C ILE A 21 -7.48 -7.86 -1.53
N LYS A 22 -8.17 -8.64 -0.71
CA LYS A 22 -8.52 -10.02 -0.99
C LYS A 22 -10.03 -10.17 -0.84
N ALA A 23 -10.73 -10.42 -1.95
CA ALA A 23 -12.16 -10.70 -1.96
C ALA A 23 -12.36 -12.20 -2.19
N ARG A 24 -13.16 -12.84 -1.35
CA ARG A 24 -13.61 -14.24 -1.54
C ARG A 24 -15.11 -14.26 -1.73
N PHE A 25 -15.56 -14.96 -2.76
CA PHE A 25 -16.96 -15.10 -3.15
C PHE A 25 -17.60 -16.37 -2.55
N PRO A 26 -18.94 -16.54 -2.65
CA PRO A 26 -19.65 -17.65 -2.02
C PRO A 26 -19.30 -19.03 -2.59
N ASP A 27 -18.90 -19.07 -3.86
CA ASP A 27 -18.33 -20.24 -4.55
C ASP A 27 -16.87 -20.51 -4.17
N PHE A 28 -16.34 -19.77 -3.20
CA PHE A 28 -14.97 -19.82 -2.70
C PHE A 28 -13.89 -19.33 -3.68
N GLU A 29 -14.26 -18.77 -4.84
CA GLU A 29 -13.33 -18.08 -5.71
C GLU A 29 -12.70 -16.90 -4.95
N THR A 30 -11.39 -16.70 -5.10
CA THR A 30 -10.65 -15.63 -4.44
C THR A 30 -9.97 -14.74 -5.46
N VAL A 31 -10.31 -13.45 -5.43
CA VAL A 31 -9.68 -12.43 -6.26
C VAL A 31 -8.84 -11.51 -5.38
N THR A 32 -7.57 -11.32 -5.76
CA THR A 32 -6.65 -10.39 -5.10
C THR A 32 -6.26 -9.29 -6.06
N ARG A 33 -6.26 -8.04 -5.59
CA ARG A 33 -5.78 -6.87 -6.34
C ARG A 33 -4.89 -6.04 -5.44
N ALA A 34 -3.85 -5.46 -6.01
CA ALA A 34 -2.88 -4.66 -5.30
C ALA A 34 -2.60 -3.35 -6.03
N HIS A 35 -2.21 -2.34 -5.27
CA HIS A 35 -1.73 -1.05 -5.75
C HIS A 35 -0.47 -0.70 -4.96
N THR A 36 0.59 -0.36 -5.68
CA THR A 36 1.87 0.06 -5.11
C THR A 36 2.05 1.54 -5.36
N ASP A 37 2.35 2.28 -4.30
CA ASP A 37 2.71 3.69 -4.34
C ASP A 37 4.23 3.85 -4.17
N ALA A 38 4.78 4.93 -4.73
CA ALA A 38 6.17 5.29 -4.54
C ALA A 38 6.41 5.79 -3.11
N GLN A 39 5.43 6.49 -2.53
CA GLN A 39 5.48 6.96 -1.15
C GLN A 39 5.10 5.85 -0.18
N ALA A 40 5.69 5.88 1.01
CA ALA A 40 5.30 4.97 2.07
C ALA A 40 3.88 5.30 2.57
N ILE A 41 3.11 4.27 2.90
CA ILE A 41 1.71 4.31 3.28
C ILE A 41 1.57 3.74 4.69
N TRP A 42 1.02 4.54 5.59
CA TRP A 42 0.69 4.12 6.96
C TRP A 42 -0.59 4.76 7.50
N ARG A 43 -1.04 5.88 6.91
CA ARG A 43 -2.25 6.60 7.33
C ARG A 43 -3.52 5.92 6.83
N THR A 44 -4.59 6.02 7.62
CA THR A 44 -5.89 5.40 7.31
C THR A 44 -6.48 5.94 6.01
N GLU A 45 -6.34 7.25 5.77
CA GLU A 45 -6.88 7.97 4.62
C GLU A 45 -6.20 7.49 3.33
N ALA A 46 -4.88 7.36 3.35
CA ALA A 46 -4.10 6.87 2.21
C ALA A 46 -4.48 5.42 1.85
N ILE A 47 -4.58 4.53 2.86
CA ILE A 47 -5.02 3.15 2.63
C ILE A 47 -6.46 3.12 2.08
N SER A 48 -7.36 3.92 2.64
CA SER A 48 -8.78 3.96 2.26
C SER A 48 -8.99 4.49 0.83
N ALA A 49 -8.18 5.46 0.41
CA ALA A 49 -8.24 6.02 -0.95
C ALA A 49 -7.96 4.98 -2.04
N CYS A 50 -7.12 3.97 -1.77
CA CYS A 50 -6.83 2.90 -2.72
C CYS A 50 -7.98 1.88 -2.87
N LEU A 51 -8.83 1.72 -1.84
CA LEU A 51 -9.76 0.59 -1.78
C LEU A 51 -10.84 0.59 -2.86
N PRO A 52 -11.50 1.72 -3.21
CA PRO A 52 -12.54 1.72 -4.24
C PRO A 52 -12.00 1.27 -5.60
N GLY A 53 -10.83 1.77 -6.00
CA GLY A 53 -10.19 1.39 -7.26
C GLY A 53 -9.74 -0.07 -7.28
N LEU A 54 -9.24 -0.58 -6.16
CA LEU A 54 -8.90 -1.99 -6.02
C LEU A 54 -10.14 -2.89 -6.07
N LEU A 55 -11.23 -2.49 -5.40
CA LEU A 55 -12.48 -3.23 -5.37
C LEU A 55 -13.12 -3.29 -6.75
N ALA A 56 -13.17 -2.17 -7.47
CA ALA A 56 -13.66 -2.13 -8.84
C ALA A 56 -12.88 -3.08 -9.78
N LYS A 57 -11.57 -3.24 -9.57
CA LYS A 57 -10.73 -4.19 -10.34
C LYS A 57 -10.89 -5.65 -9.89
N ALA A 58 -11.39 -5.88 -8.68
CA ALA A 58 -11.56 -7.22 -8.11
C ALA A 58 -12.95 -7.80 -8.37
N VAL A 59 -13.96 -6.95 -8.57
CA VAL A 59 -15.31 -7.37 -8.95
C VAL A 59 -15.35 -7.59 -10.47
N PRO A 60 -15.65 -8.81 -10.96
CA PRO A 60 -15.79 -9.07 -12.38
C PRO A 60 -16.90 -8.23 -13.02
N ALA A 61 -16.69 -7.74 -14.24
CA ALA A 61 -17.64 -6.86 -14.95
C ALA A 61 -19.00 -7.50 -15.29
N GLY A 62 -19.19 -8.79 -15.02
CA GLY A 62 -20.45 -9.52 -15.22
C GLY A 62 -21.11 -10.02 -13.93
N LEU A 63 -20.58 -9.63 -12.76
CA LEU A 63 -21.17 -10.06 -11.49
C LEU A 63 -22.51 -9.34 -11.29
N PRO A 64 -23.59 -10.05 -10.88
CA PRO A 64 -24.87 -9.41 -10.57
C PRO A 64 -24.68 -8.27 -9.56
N VAL A 65 -25.51 -7.23 -9.65
CA VAL A 65 -25.49 -6.06 -8.74
C VAL A 65 -25.57 -6.47 -7.25
N HIS A 66 -26.07 -7.68 -6.96
CA HIS A 66 -26.20 -8.25 -5.61
C HIS A 66 -25.16 -9.31 -5.25
N ALA A 67 -24.04 -9.37 -5.96
CA ALA A 67 -23.03 -10.37 -5.69
C ALA A 67 -22.49 -10.25 -4.26
N SER A 68 -22.72 -11.30 -3.48
CA SER A 68 -22.33 -11.36 -2.08
C SER A 68 -20.83 -11.62 -1.96
N VAL A 69 -20.16 -10.94 -1.03
CA VAL A 69 -18.76 -11.21 -0.68
C VAL A 69 -18.75 -11.97 0.64
N ARG A 70 -18.10 -13.14 0.66
CA ARG A 70 -17.97 -13.97 1.87
C ARG A 70 -16.84 -13.47 2.78
N LEU A 71 -15.79 -12.91 2.20
CA LEU A 71 -14.68 -12.32 2.92
C LEU A 71 -14.09 -11.17 2.14
N LEU A 72 -13.83 -10.05 2.82
CA LEU A 72 -13.03 -8.95 2.29
C LEU A 72 -11.91 -8.64 3.27
N GLY A 73 -10.67 -8.74 2.82
CA GLY A 73 -9.48 -8.41 3.58
C GLY A 73 -8.71 -7.25 2.96
N VAL A 74 -8.07 -6.44 3.80
CA VAL A 74 -7.10 -5.40 3.41
C VAL A 74 -5.76 -5.76 4.02
N THR A 75 -4.69 -5.65 3.24
CA THR A 75 -3.32 -5.94 3.68
C THR A 75 -2.37 -4.88 3.14
N VAL A 76 -1.34 -4.56 3.92
CA VAL A 76 -0.23 -3.71 3.48
C VAL A 76 1.05 -4.54 3.47
N SER A 77 1.84 -4.41 2.39
CA SER A 77 3.12 -5.09 2.21
C SER A 77 4.21 -4.13 1.71
N GLY A 78 5.44 -4.63 1.54
CA GLY A 78 6.61 -3.81 1.28
C GLY A 78 6.97 -2.95 2.49
N LEU A 79 7.01 -3.58 3.66
CA LEU A 79 7.11 -2.88 4.93
C LEU A 79 8.51 -2.28 5.13
N VAL A 80 8.55 -1.06 5.64
CA VAL A 80 9.75 -0.31 5.99
C VAL A 80 9.59 0.29 7.39
N ASN A 81 10.68 0.38 8.14
CA ASN A 81 10.68 1.11 9.41
C ASN A 81 10.58 2.61 9.12
N VAL A 82 9.70 3.30 9.83
CA VAL A 82 9.51 4.75 9.68
C VAL A 82 10.74 5.52 10.15
N GLU A 83 11.51 4.97 11.11
CA GLU A 83 12.77 5.55 11.59
C GLU A 83 13.97 5.31 10.65
N ALA A 84 13.89 4.37 9.70
CA ALA A 84 15.03 3.93 8.90
C ALA A 84 15.16 4.64 7.53
N VAL A 85 14.57 5.83 7.37
CA VAL A 85 14.86 6.70 6.22
C VAL A 85 15.84 7.78 6.68
N PRO A 86 17.17 7.56 6.60
CA PRO A 86 18.08 8.69 6.59
C PRO A 86 17.71 9.56 5.37
N PRO A 87 17.56 10.90 5.52
CA PRO A 87 17.12 11.79 4.45
C PRO A 87 18.07 11.90 3.24
N GLU A 88 19.07 11.03 3.10
CA GLU A 88 20.20 11.22 2.17
C GLU A 88 20.64 9.93 1.44
N ALA A 89 19.76 8.96 1.24
CA ALA A 89 20.07 7.76 0.44
C ALA A 89 19.61 7.87 -1.02
N GLY A 90 19.80 9.04 -1.65
CA GLY A 90 19.31 9.28 -3.01
C GLY A 90 19.92 10.44 -3.79
N GLN A 91 20.97 11.08 -3.29
CA GLN A 91 21.63 12.16 -4.03
C GLN A 91 23.15 12.05 -3.88
N MET A 92 23.78 11.31 -4.78
CA MET A 92 25.21 11.49 -5.03
C MET A 92 25.34 12.82 -5.75
N ASN A 93 25.94 13.80 -5.08
CA ASN A 93 26.13 15.13 -5.62
C ASN A 93 27.03 15.02 -6.87
N LEU A 94 26.50 15.31 -8.05
CA LEU A 94 27.22 15.21 -9.33
C LEU A 94 28.19 16.38 -9.55
N LEU A 95 28.22 17.35 -8.63
CA LEU A 95 28.98 18.59 -8.73
C LEU A 95 29.78 18.86 -7.44
N GLU A 96 30.58 17.91 -7.00
CA GLU A 96 31.82 18.30 -6.31
C GLU A 96 32.80 18.74 -7.41
N GLU A 97 32.77 20.03 -7.75
CA GLU A 97 33.91 20.63 -8.45
C GLU A 97 35.14 20.45 -7.56
N PRO A 98 36.26 19.91 -8.07
CA PRO A 98 37.48 19.85 -7.29
C PRO A 98 37.84 21.28 -6.89
N VAL A 99 37.91 21.54 -5.59
CA VAL A 99 38.44 22.79 -5.04
C VAL A 99 39.85 22.94 -5.60
N ASP A 100 39.98 23.84 -6.55
CA ASP A 100 41.24 24.19 -7.17
C ASP A 100 42.15 24.78 -6.10
N LEU A 101 43.20 24.06 -5.77
CA LEU A 101 44.22 24.49 -4.82
C LEU A 101 45.47 24.85 -5.61
N ARG A 102 45.51 26.14 -5.97
CA ARG A 102 46.62 26.99 -6.44
C ARG A 102 46.79 27.19 -7.94
#